data_AF-A0A151XZZ1-F1
#
_entry.id   AF-A0A151XZZ1-F1
#
_cell.length_a   1.000
_cell.length_b   1.000
_cell.length_c   1.000
_cell.angle_alpha   90.00
_cell.angle_beta   90.00
_cell.angle_gamma   90.00
#
_symmetry.space_group_name_H-M   'P 1'
#
loop_
_entity.id
_entity.type
_entity.pdbx_description
1 polymer ?
#
loop_
_entity_poly.entity_id
_entity_poly.type
_entity_poly.pdbx_seq_one_letter_code
_entity_poly.pdbx_strand_id
1 'polypeptide(L)'
;MKTEAIEKIADNLKLKKAAAYLILLALVFLSAVFVVFQVFEYRQDYRKLSTYMRERDDLNAEWGRLLIEQQTFGATAQIGTRAVTQLRMYSPPVAQTVVISLPQTSEEKK
;
A
#
# COMPACT_ATOMS: atom_id res chain seq x y z
N MET A 1 43.11 39.28 -53.16
CA MET A 1 41.63 39.10 -53.20
C MET A 1 41.16 37.68 -52.85
N LYS A 2 41.70 36.59 -53.42
CA LYS A 2 41.22 35.23 -53.06
C LYS A 2 41.66 34.72 -51.67
N THR A 3 42.81 35.16 -51.17
CA THR A 3 43.39 34.74 -49.88
C THR A 3 42.61 35.30 -48.67
N GLU A 4 42.20 36.56 -48.72
CA GLU A 4 41.42 37.21 -47.65
C GLU A 4 40.02 36.58 -47.47
N ALA A 5 39.41 36.14 -48.57
CA ALA A 5 38.11 35.46 -48.53
C ALA A 5 38.19 34.09 -47.84
N ILE A 6 39.29 33.35 -48.04
CA ILE A 6 39.50 32.02 -47.45
C ILE A 6 39.73 32.14 -45.94
N GLU A 7 40.50 33.14 -45.50
CA GLU A 7 40.76 33.42 -44.08
C GLU A 7 39.46 33.79 -43.33
N LYS A 8 38.62 34.64 -43.93
CA LYS A 8 37.31 35.03 -43.36
C LYS A 8 36.33 33.86 -43.24
N ILE A 9 36.36 32.90 -44.17
CA ILE A 9 35.55 31.67 -44.11
C ILE A 9 36.04 30.76 -42.98
N ALA A 10 37.36 30.62 -42.82
CA ALA A 10 37.96 29.80 -41.76
C ALA A 10 37.62 30.33 -40.35
N ASP A 11 37.64 31.65 -40.14
CA ASP A 11 37.29 32.24 -38.84
C ASP A 11 35.80 32.14 -38.50
N ASN A 12 34.91 32.29 -39.48
CA ASN A 12 33.48 32.01 -39.29
C ASN A 12 33.23 30.54 -38.92
N LEU A 13 34.00 29.61 -39.50
CA LEU A 13 33.90 28.19 -39.16
C LEU A 13 34.38 27.91 -37.73
N LYS A 14 35.47 28.55 -37.29
CA LYS A 14 35.94 28.47 -35.89
C LYS A 14 34.91 29.05 -34.91
N LEU A 15 34.33 30.20 -35.21
CA LEU A 15 33.27 30.82 -34.42
C LEU A 15 32.03 29.92 -34.31
N LYS A 16 31.58 29.31 -35.42
CA LYS A 16 30.46 28.36 -35.40
C LYS A 16 30.75 27.12 -34.56
N LYS A 17 31.96 26.57 -34.63
CA LYS A 17 32.38 25.44 -33.79
C LYS A 17 32.45 25.82 -32.31
N ALA A 18 33.01 26.98 -31.98
CA ALA A 18 33.06 27.49 -30.61
C ALA A 18 31.65 27.72 -30.04
N ALA A 19 30.76 28.32 -30.82
CA ALA A 19 29.35 28.48 -30.45
C ALA A 19 28.64 27.13 -30.26
N ALA A 20 28.89 26.15 -31.14
CA ALA A 20 28.33 24.80 -30.98
C ALA A 20 28.82 24.11 -29.70
N TYR A 21 30.10 24.23 -29.36
CA TYR A 21 30.63 23.68 -28.11
C TYR A 21 30.07 24.38 -26.87
N LEU A 22 29.90 25.71 -26.91
CA LEU A 22 29.27 26.45 -25.82
C LEU A 22 27.80 26.04 -25.62
N ILE A 23 27.04 25.88 -26.70
CA ILE A 23 25.65 25.42 -26.63
C ILE A 23 25.60 24.00 -26.05
N LEU A 24 26.48 23.10 -26.50
CA LEU A 24 26.52 21.74 -25.99
C LEU A 24 26.87 21.70 -24.50
N LEU A 25 27.84 22.51 -24.06
CA LEU A 25 28.20 22.64 -22.65
C LEU A 25 27.05 23.20 -21.82
N ALA A 26 26.34 24.21 -22.33
CA ALA A 26 25.15 24.75 -21.66
C ALA A 26 24.04 23.71 -21.53
N LEU A 27 23.78 22.91 -22.58
CA LEU A 27 22.78 21.84 -22.54
C LEU A 27 23.14 20.74 -21.53
N VAL A 28 24.40 20.32 -21.48
CA VAL A 28 24.87 19.33 -20.50
C VAL A 28 24.73 19.87 -19.08
N PHE A 29 25.11 21.13 -18.86
CA PHE A 29 24.98 21.77 -17.55
C PHE A 29 23.51 21.88 -17.12
N LEU A 30 22.63 22.30 -18.02
CA LEU A 30 21.21 22.40 -17.75
C LEU A 30 20.60 21.03 -17.42
N SER A 31 20.98 19.99 -18.17
CA SER A 31 20.57 18.61 -17.89
C SER A 31 21.02 18.16 -16.49
N ALA A 32 22.27 18.41 -16.11
CA ALA A 32 22.78 18.05 -14.80
C ALA A 32 21.98 18.72 -13.65
N VAL A 33 21.67 20.01 -13.81
CA VAL A 33 20.83 20.74 -12.83
C VAL A 33 19.43 20.15 -12.76
N PHE A 34 18.82 19.84 -13.92
CA PHE A 34 17.47 19.29 -13.99
C PHE A 34 17.36 17.92 -13.29
N VAL A 35 18.36 17.06 -13.47
CA VAL A 35 18.42 15.75 -12.79
C VAL A 35 18.46 15.92 -11.27
N VAL A 36 19.21 16.89 -10.75
CA VAL A 36 19.27 17.16 -9.30
C VAL A 36 17.91 17.61 -8.78
N PHE A 37 17.23 18.51 -9.49
CA PHE A 37 15.87 18.94 -9.14
C PHE A 37 14.88 17.78 -9.14
N GLN A 38 14.90 16.94 -10.19
CA GLN A 38 14.04 15.77 -10.29
C GLN A 38 14.25 14.81 -9.11
N VAL A 39 15.50 14.55 -8.72
CA VAL A 39 15.81 13.68 -7.57
C VAL A 39 15.33 14.31 -6.26
N PHE A 40 15.47 15.61 -6.10
CA PHE A 40 15.00 16.32 -4.90
C PHE A 40 13.47 16.23 -4.77
N GLU A 41 12.74 16.53 -5.84
CA GLU A 41 11.28 16.47 -5.88
C GLU A 41 10.78 15.04 -5.65
N TYR A 42 11.39 14.06 -6.32
CA TYR A 42 11.12 12.65 -6.10
C TYR A 42 11.29 12.24 -4.62
N ARG A 43 12.39 12.66 -3.97
CA ARG A 43 12.60 12.37 -2.54
C ARG A 43 11.58 13.07 -1.64
N GLN A 44 11.10 14.25 -2.01
CA GLN A 44 10.07 14.95 -1.24
C GLN A 44 8.72 14.24 -1.33
N ASP A 45 8.30 13.86 -2.53
CA ASP A 45 7.02 13.19 -2.73
C ASP A 45 7.03 11.77 -2.20
N TYR A 46 8.16 11.05 -2.35
CA TYR A 46 8.33 9.75 -1.73
C TYR A 46 8.23 9.80 -0.20
N ARG A 47 8.76 10.86 0.44
CA ARG A 47 8.61 11.04 1.89
C ARG A 47 7.15 11.20 2.31
N LYS A 48 6.36 11.97 1.55
CA LYS A 48 4.91 12.11 1.82
C LYS A 48 4.20 10.77 1.66
N LEU A 49 4.44 10.08 0.55
CA LEU A 49 3.85 8.76 0.29
C LEU A 49 4.21 7.75 1.39
N SER A 50 5.49 7.68 1.77
CA SER A 50 5.97 6.80 2.83
C SER A 50 5.32 7.10 4.19
N THR A 51 4.96 8.36 4.44
CA THR A 51 4.25 8.75 5.67
C THR A 51 2.83 8.22 5.68
N TYR A 52 2.07 8.40 4.60
CA TYR A 52 0.72 7.84 4.47
C TYR A 52 0.71 6.31 4.50
N MET A 53 1.73 5.67 3.92
CA MET A 53 1.86 4.20 3.99
C MET A 53 2.05 3.73 5.43
N ARG A 54 2.90 4.41 6.22
CA ARG A 54 3.08 4.11 7.64
C ARG A 54 1.79 4.27 8.43
N GLU A 55 1.09 5.37 8.26
CA GLU A 55 -0.19 5.62 8.95
C GLU A 55 -1.23 4.54 8.62
N ARG A 56 -1.33 4.15 7.35
CA ARG A 56 -2.19 3.06 6.91
C ARG A 56 -1.80 1.73 7.58
N ASP A 57 -0.51 1.44 7.66
CA ASP A 57 -0.03 0.19 8.25
C ASP A 57 -0.28 0.16 9.77
N ASP A 58 -0.12 1.28 10.46
CA ASP A 58 -0.47 1.42 11.88
C ASP A 58 -1.97 1.19 12.12
N LEU A 59 -2.83 1.83 11.31
CA LEU A 59 -4.29 1.63 11.36
C LEU A 59 -4.69 0.17 11.09
N ASN A 60 -4.03 -0.49 10.14
CA ASN A 60 -4.27 -1.91 9.85
C ASN A 60 -3.88 -2.80 11.03
N ALA A 61 -2.79 -2.48 11.72
CA ALA A 61 -2.35 -3.21 12.91
C ALA A 61 -3.37 -3.06 14.06
N GLU A 62 -3.84 -1.83 14.30
CA GLU A 62 -4.89 -1.56 15.28
C GLU A 62 -6.20 -2.27 14.94
N TRP A 63 -6.61 -2.23 13.67
CA TRP A 63 -7.80 -2.94 13.19
C TRP A 63 -7.69 -4.45 13.40
N GLY A 64 -6.51 -5.03 13.11
CA GLY A 64 -6.25 -6.44 13.37
C GLY A 64 -6.38 -6.80 14.85
N ARG A 65 -5.88 -5.96 15.74
CA ARG A 65 -6.03 -6.12 17.19
C ARG A 65 -7.50 -6.03 17.63
N LEU A 66 -8.23 -5.02 17.16
CA LEU A 66 -9.66 -4.85 17.41
C LEU A 66 -10.48 -6.06 16.95
N LEU A 67 -10.15 -6.63 15.79
CA LEU A 67 -10.83 -7.81 15.28
C LEU A 67 -10.61 -9.02 16.22
N ILE A 68 -9.38 -9.22 16.72
CA ILE A 68 -9.09 -10.28 17.68
C ILE A 68 -9.86 -10.06 18.99
N GLU A 69 -9.92 -8.83 19.48
CA GLU A 69 -10.70 -8.46 20.66
C GLU A 69 -12.20 -8.77 20.44
N GLN A 70 -12.76 -8.42 19.28
CA GLN A 70 -14.16 -8.71 18.93
C GLN A 70 -14.44 -10.22 18.86
N GLN A 71 -13.57 -11.00 18.22
CA GLN A 71 -13.69 -12.46 18.18
C GLN A 71 -13.63 -13.07 19.58
N THR A 72 -12.82 -12.49 20.48
CA THR A 72 -12.72 -12.93 21.88
C THR A 72 -14.00 -12.61 22.68
N PHE A 73 -14.63 -11.45 22.45
CA PHE A 73 -15.90 -11.09 23.10
C PHE A 73 -17.08 -11.95 22.64
N GLY A 74 -17.08 -12.39 21.38
CA GLY A 74 -18.08 -13.33 20.83
C GLY A 74 -17.81 -14.80 21.14
N ALA A 75 -16.71 -15.13 21.83
CA ALA A 75 -16.36 -16.50 22.13
C ALA A 75 -17.42 -17.16 23.03
N THR A 76 -17.85 -18.37 22.64
CA THR A 76 -18.90 -19.16 23.33
C THR A 76 -18.67 -19.28 24.83
N ALA A 77 -17.42 -19.31 25.30
CA ALA A 77 -17.07 -19.35 26.72
C ALA A 77 -17.51 -18.09 27.49
N GLN A 78 -17.35 -16.89 26.93
CA GLN A 78 -17.82 -15.65 27.56
C GLN A 78 -19.34 -15.56 27.54
N ILE A 79 -19.98 -15.94 26.42
CA ILE A 79 -21.43 -15.97 26.29
C ILE A 79 -22.04 -16.95 27.30
N GLY A 80 -21.49 -18.16 27.41
CA GLY A 80 -21.93 -19.17 28.37
C GLY A 80 -21.79 -18.71 29.82
N THR A 81 -20.68 -18.04 30.16
CA THR A 81 -20.48 -17.50 31.52
C THR A 81 -21.50 -16.41 31.85
N ARG A 82 -21.79 -15.50 30.91
CA ARG A 82 -22.84 -14.47 31.10
C ARG A 82 -24.24 -15.08 31.17
N ALA A 83 -24.53 -16.10 30.37
CA ALA A 83 -25.79 -16.83 30.44
C ALA A 83 -26.02 -17.47 31.82
N VAL A 84 -24.99 -18.08 32.40
CA VAL A 84 -25.08 -18.67 33.74
C VAL A 84 -25.17 -17.60 34.83
N THR A 85 -24.32 -16.57 34.77
CA THR A 85 -24.21 -15.58 35.86
C THR A 85 -25.30 -14.52 35.85
N GLN A 86 -25.70 -14.01 34.68
CA GLN A 86 -26.67 -12.92 34.54
C GLN A 86 -28.09 -13.43 34.29
N LEU A 87 -28.24 -14.46 33.45
CA LEU A 87 -29.56 -15.02 33.10
C LEU A 87 -29.93 -16.25 33.93
N ARG A 88 -29.05 -16.69 34.85
CA ARG A 88 -29.23 -17.89 35.68
C ARG A 88 -29.54 -19.15 34.86
N MET A 89 -29.05 -19.21 33.62
CA MET A 89 -29.18 -20.40 32.79
C MET A 89 -28.33 -21.53 33.38
N TYR A 90 -28.85 -22.75 33.32
CA TYR A 90 -28.15 -23.96 33.74
C TYR A 90 -28.39 -25.06 32.73
N SER A 91 -27.44 -25.98 32.59
CA SER A 91 -27.64 -27.16 31.74
C SER A 91 -28.56 -28.13 32.48
N PRO A 92 -29.70 -28.55 31.89
CA PRO A 92 -30.59 -29.49 32.54
C PRO A 92 -29.90 -30.85 32.74
N PRO A 93 -30.07 -31.49 33.92
CA PRO A 93 -29.53 -32.82 34.20
C PRO A 93 -30.24 -33.89 33.36
N VAL A 94 -29.61 -35.06 33.17
CA VAL A 94 -30.13 -36.19 32.37
C VAL A 94 -31.57 -36.60 32.70
N ALA A 95 -32.01 -36.42 33.95
CA ALA A 95 -33.39 -36.72 34.37
C ALA A 95 -34.45 -35.80 33.73
N GLN A 96 -34.06 -34.66 33.17
CA GLN A 96 -34.94 -33.66 32.56
C GLN A 96 -34.79 -33.59 31.03
N THR A 97 -34.01 -34.51 30.43
CA THR A 97 -33.73 -34.54 28.98
C THR A 97 -34.41 -35.74 28.34
N VAL A 98 -35.18 -35.50 27.27
CA VAL A 98 -35.82 -36.56 26.46
C VAL A 98 -35.26 -36.50 25.05
N VAL A 99 -34.70 -37.62 24.57
CA VAL A 99 -34.22 -37.75 23.19
C VAL A 99 -35.35 -38.29 22.32
N ILE A 100 -35.75 -37.52 21.32
CA ILE A 100 -36.80 -37.90 20.38
C ILE A 100 -36.11 -38.34 19.08
N SER A 101 -36.21 -39.62 18.74
CA SER A 101 -35.82 -40.11 17.41
C SER A 101 -36.93 -39.79 16.41
N LEU A 102 -36.58 -39.10 15.33
CA LEU A 102 -37.52 -38.88 14.23
C LEU A 102 -37.99 -40.25 13.70
N PRO A 103 -39.30 -40.43 13.44
CA PRO A 103 -39.81 -41.68 12.89
C PRO A 103 -39.07 -41.94 11.56
N GLN A 104 -38.36 -43.05 11.49
CA GLN A 104 -37.84 -43.55 10.22
C GLN A 104 -39.07 -43.93 9.39
N THR A 105 -39.37 -43.17 8.35
CA THR A 105 -40.35 -43.58 7.34
C THR A 105 -39.89 -44.93 6.80
N SER A 106 -40.57 -46.00 7.19
CA SER A 106 -40.46 -47.28 6.53
C SER A 106 -41.04 -47.10 5.14
N GLU A 107 -40.18 -46.98 4.13
CA GLU A 107 -40.54 -47.14 2.72
C GLU A 107 -41.37 -48.41 2.57
N GLU A 108 -42.67 -48.23 2.35
CA GLU A 108 -43.62 -49.30 2.09
C GLU A 108 -43.20 -49.96 0.77
N LYS A 109 -42.74 -51.21 0.85
CA LYS A 109 -42.35 -52.02 -0.29
C LYS A 109 -43.50 -52.08 -1.30
N LYS A 110 -43.19 -51.60 -2.50
CA LYS A 110 -43.95 -51.77 -3.74
C LYS A 110 -44.12 -53.25 -4.10
#